data_AF-C3XDJ6-F1
#
_entry.id   AF-C3XDJ6-F1
#
_cell.length_a   1.000
_cell.length_b   1.000
_cell.length_c   1.000
_cell.angle_alpha   90.00
_cell.angle_beta   90.00
_cell.angle_gamma   90.00
#
_symmetry.space_group_name_H-M   'P 1'
#
loop_
_entity.id
_entity.type
_entity.pdbx_description
1 polymer ?
#
loop_
_entity_poly.entity_id
_entity_poly.type
_entity_poly.pdbx_seq_one_letter_code
_entity_poly.pdbx_strand_id
1 'polypeptide(L)'
;MGKITFKNSDEKGYEAIMKGYYESGKLKTEMTVKNDCLDGIAKEYYESGKLKMEGSYKDCGRDGVMKIYYESGNVKNELTASEDGQYDDKFYTEDGNLLGVVRYNGKAIESVKCAKKKLNDKEAKEIREKFIQLKLRQQDDEHDFIKKHCK
;
A
#
# COMPACT_ATOMS: atom_id res chain seq x y z
N MET A 1 -12.12 -12.72 -16.13
CA MET A 1 -11.27 -13.93 -16.30
C MET A 1 -9.83 -13.56 -16.03
N GLY A 2 -9.06 -14.38 -15.31
CA GLY A 2 -7.61 -14.18 -15.11
C GLY A 2 -6.79 -14.91 -16.17
N LYS A 3 -5.59 -14.41 -16.48
CA LYS A 3 -4.62 -15.04 -17.39
C LYS A 3 -3.32 -15.30 -16.64
N ILE A 4 -2.77 -16.50 -16.76
CA ILE A 4 -1.45 -16.86 -16.22
C ILE A 4 -0.49 -17.03 -17.41
N THR A 5 0.73 -16.52 -17.29
CA THR A 5 1.80 -16.68 -18.28
C THR A 5 3.06 -17.13 -17.58
N PHE A 6 3.51 -18.35 -17.84
CA PHE A 6 4.76 -18.88 -17.30
C PHE A 6 5.95 -18.25 -18.03
N LYS A 7 6.93 -17.77 -17.27
CA LYS A 7 8.20 -17.22 -17.79
C LYS A 7 9.28 -18.28 -17.84
N ASN A 8 9.41 -19.08 -16.79
CA ASN A 8 10.42 -20.13 -16.64
C ASN A 8 9.83 -21.30 -15.81
N SER A 9 10.18 -22.53 -16.16
CA SER A 9 9.88 -23.73 -15.38
C SER A 9 11.01 -24.74 -15.51
N ASP A 10 11.66 -25.10 -14.41
CA ASP A 10 12.67 -26.15 -14.33
C ASP A 10 12.52 -26.96 -13.02
N GLU A 11 13.41 -27.94 -12.78
CA GLU A 11 13.42 -28.72 -11.53
C GLU A 11 13.62 -27.87 -10.27
N LYS A 12 14.03 -26.60 -10.39
CA LYS A 12 14.26 -25.66 -9.28
C LYS A 12 13.08 -24.74 -9.02
N GLY A 13 12.03 -24.77 -9.85
CA GLY A 13 10.80 -24.03 -9.64
C GLY A 13 10.20 -23.42 -10.90
N TYR A 14 9.18 -22.59 -10.71
CA TYR A 14 8.57 -21.83 -11.80
C TYR A 14 8.37 -20.37 -11.43
N GLU A 15 8.44 -19.50 -12.43
CA GLU A 15 8.03 -18.10 -12.34
C GLU A 15 6.91 -17.85 -13.35
N ALA A 16 5.84 -17.18 -12.93
CA ALA A 16 4.72 -16.81 -13.76
C ALA A 16 4.28 -15.36 -13.51
N ILE A 17 3.74 -14.71 -14.54
CA ILE A 17 2.96 -13.50 -14.39
C ILE A 17 1.48 -13.89 -14.35
N MET A 18 0.80 -13.49 -13.28
CA MET A 18 -0.65 -13.55 -13.16
C MET A 18 -1.25 -12.18 -13.49
N LYS A 19 -2.24 -12.16 -14.40
CA LYS A 19 -2.98 -10.97 -14.79
C LYS A 19 -4.46 -11.13 -14.48
N GLY A 20 -5.03 -10.14 -13.81
CA GLY A 20 -6.46 -9.98 -13.63
C GLY A 20 -6.99 -8.87 -14.52
N TYR A 21 -8.24 -8.98 -14.96
CA TYR A 21 -8.88 -8.01 -15.85
C TYR A 21 -10.24 -7.59 -15.27
N TYR A 22 -10.61 -6.34 -15.53
CA TYR A 22 -11.97 -5.84 -15.32
C TYR A 22 -12.96 -6.56 -16.26
N GLU A 23 -14.25 -6.41 -16.00
CA GLU A 23 -15.30 -6.92 -16.90
C GLU A 23 -15.20 -6.30 -18.30
N SER A 24 -14.73 -5.06 -18.39
CA SER A 24 -14.41 -4.37 -19.65
C SER A 24 -13.24 -4.97 -20.43
N GLY A 25 -12.51 -5.95 -19.86
CA GLY A 25 -11.33 -6.55 -20.46
C GLY A 25 -10.03 -5.76 -20.25
N LYS A 26 -10.10 -4.60 -19.60
CA LYS A 26 -8.91 -3.81 -19.24
C LYS A 26 -8.11 -4.46 -18.12
N LEU A 27 -6.79 -4.28 -18.12
CA LEU A 27 -5.90 -4.83 -17.10
C LEU A 27 -6.26 -4.24 -15.73
N LYS A 28 -6.46 -5.11 -14.74
CA LYS A 28 -6.78 -4.75 -13.36
C LYS A 28 -5.62 -5.03 -12.42
N THR A 29 -5.01 -6.21 -12.53
CA THR A 29 -3.86 -6.60 -11.71
C THR A 29 -2.79 -7.27 -12.54
N GLU A 30 -1.54 -7.11 -12.13
CA GLU A 30 -0.39 -7.83 -12.66
C GLU A 30 0.54 -8.19 -11.50
N MET A 31 0.83 -9.47 -11.33
CA MET A 31 1.63 -9.96 -10.19
C MET A 31 2.64 -11.00 -10.68
N THR A 32 3.84 -10.96 -10.12
CA THR A 32 4.84 -12.01 -10.33
C THR A 32 4.72 -13.06 -9.23
N VAL A 33 4.63 -14.31 -9.63
CA VAL A 33 4.49 -15.47 -8.74
C VAL A 33 5.65 -16.41 -9.01
N LYS A 34 6.31 -16.84 -7.94
CA LYS A 34 7.35 -17.87 -7.99
C LYS A 34 6.98 -18.96 -7.00
N ASN A 35 6.95 -20.21 -7.46
CA ASN A 35 6.67 -21.38 -6.61
C ASN A 35 5.44 -21.18 -5.69
N ASP A 36 4.30 -20.83 -6.29
CA ASP A 36 3.01 -20.61 -5.61
C ASP A 36 2.94 -19.40 -4.66
N CYS A 37 3.94 -18.51 -4.64
CA CYS A 37 3.88 -17.30 -3.83
C CYS A 37 4.30 -16.02 -4.57
N LEU A 38 3.86 -14.85 -4.07
CA LEU A 38 4.24 -13.55 -4.63
C LEU A 38 5.74 -13.32 -4.45
N ASP A 39 6.43 -13.09 -5.55
CA ASP A 39 7.87 -12.82 -5.59
C ASP A 39 8.14 -11.93 -6.81
N GLY A 40 8.52 -10.68 -6.56
CA GLY A 40 8.63 -9.60 -7.53
C GLY A 40 7.59 -8.50 -7.31
N ILE A 41 7.24 -7.80 -8.39
CA ILE A 41 6.33 -6.64 -8.31
C ILE A 41 4.88 -7.09 -8.49
N ALA A 42 4.00 -6.57 -7.64
CA ALA A 42 2.55 -6.59 -7.81
C ALA A 42 2.06 -5.18 -8.14
N LYS A 43 1.15 -5.08 -9.12
CA LYS A 43 0.52 -3.84 -9.56
C LYS A 43 -0.98 -4.01 -9.62
N GLU A 44 -1.69 -2.96 -9.23
CA GLU A 44 -3.11 -2.78 -9.49
C GLU A 44 -3.30 -1.50 -10.32
N TYR A 45 -4.23 -1.54 -11.27
CA TYR A 45 -4.54 -0.42 -12.15
C TYR A 45 -5.99 -0.01 -11.95
N TYR A 46 -6.27 1.28 -12.11
CA TYR A 46 -7.62 1.78 -12.32
C TYR A 46 -8.18 1.30 -13.66
N GLU A 47 -9.51 1.35 -13.83
CA GLU A 47 -10.14 1.00 -15.10
C GLU A 47 -9.81 2.01 -16.24
N SER A 48 -9.27 3.19 -15.90
CA SER A 48 -8.65 4.08 -16.89
C SER A 48 -7.33 3.55 -17.45
N GLY A 49 -6.73 2.52 -16.82
CA GLY A 49 -5.42 1.96 -17.13
C GLY A 49 -4.27 2.63 -16.37
N LYS A 50 -4.55 3.64 -15.55
CA LYS A 50 -3.54 4.30 -14.71
C LYS A 50 -3.18 3.43 -13.51
N LEU A 51 -1.94 3.54 -13.03
CA LEU A 51 -1.47 2.79 -11.87
C LEU A 51 -2.23 3.24 -10.62
N LYS A 52 -2.81 2.28 -9.91
CA LYS A 52 -3.54 2.48 -8.65
C LYS A 52 -2.69 2.10 -7.45
N MET A 53 -1.94 1.00 -7.57
CA MET A 53 -1.10 0.48 -6.51
C MET A 53 0.11 -0.24 -7.09
N GLU A 54 1.24 -0.16 -6.41
CA GLU A 54 2.34 -1.11 -6.61
C GLU A 54 3.01 -1.49 -5.29
N GLY A 55 3.56 -2.69 -5.23
CA GLY A 55 4.34 -3.16 -4.10
C GLY A 55 5.32 -4.25 -4.52
N SER A 56 6.45 -4.32 -3.84
CA SER A 56 7.48 -5.34 -4.03
C SER A 56 7.33 -6.46 -3.00
N TYR A 57 7.54 -7.69 -3.46
CA TYR A 57 7.46 -8.92 -2.69
C TYR A 57 8.71 -9.75 -2.93
N LYS A 58 9.16 -10.47 -1.91
CA LYS A 58 10.29 -11.40 -1.98
C LYS A 58 10.09 -12.50 -0.96
N ASP A 59 10.42 -13.73 -1.33
CA ASP A 59 10.29 -14.90 -0.45
C ASP A 59 8.88 -14.99 0.19
N CYS A 60 7.85 -14.71 -0.62
CA CYS A 60 6.44 -14.70 -0.23
C CYS A 60 6.02 -13.58 0.76
N GLY A 61 6.95 -12.69 1.16
CA GLY A 61 6.72 -11.55 2.03
C GLY A 61 6.76 -10.21 1.29
N ARG A 62 6.28 -9.14 1.93
CA ARG A 62 6.48 -7.78 1.43
C ARG A 62 7.95 -7.40 1.56
N ASP A 63 8.56 -6.92 0.48
CA ASP A 63 9.98 -6.59 0.40
C ASP A 63 10.18 -5.15 -0.09
N GLY A 64 10.00 -4.19 0.81
CA GLY A 64 10.25 -2.78 0.53
C GLY A 64 8.99 -1.93 0.49
N VAL A 65 8.90 -1.09 -0.53
CA VAL A 65 7.95 0.03 -0.57
C VAL A 65 6.64 -0.39 -1.22
N MET A 66 5.53 -0.03 -0.59
CA MET A 66 4.19 -0.13 -1.17
C MET A 66 3.65 1.28 -1.40
N LYS A 67 3.17 1.55 -2.61
CA LYS A 67 2.58 2.84 -2.99
C LYS A 67 1.16 2.65 -3.48
N ILE A 68 0.30 3.55 -3.06
CA ILE A 68 -1.05 3.74 -3.59
C ILE A 68 -1.08 5.12 -4.22
N TYR A 69 -1.66 5.22 -5.40
CA TYR A 69 -1.72 6.43 -6.19
C TYR A 69 -3.15 6.95 -6.25
N TYR A 70 -3.29 8.25 -6.46
CA TYR A 70 -4.49 8.85 -7.01
C TYR A 70 -4.59 8.55 -8.51
N GLU A 71 -5.78 8.67 -9.08
CA GLU A 71 -5.96 8.56 -10.53
C GLU A 71 -5.31 9.72 -11.31
N SER A 72 -4.93 10.80 -10.63
CA SER A 72 -4.04 11.83 -11.20
C SER A 72 -2.61 11.32 -11.45
N GLY A 73 -2.20 10.24 -10.78
CA GLY A 73 -0.85 9.68 -10.79
C GLY A 73 0.01 10.11 -9.60
N ASN A 74 -0.46 11.06 -8.78
CA ASN A 74 0.25 11.46 -7.57
C ASN A 74 0.12 10.39 -6.47
N VAL A 75 1.14 10.26 -5.63
CA VAL A 75 1.11 9.31 -4.51
C VAL A 75 0.01 9.73 -3.54
N LYS A 76 -0.89 8.80 -3.21
CA LYS A 76 -1.91 8.93 -2.18
C LYS A 76 -1.37 8.46 -0.84
N ASN A 77 -0.68 7.33 -0.84
CA ASN A 77 -0.14 6.70 0.34
C ASN A 77 1.12 5.88 0.02
N GLU A 78 2.08 5.86 0.95
CA GLU A 78 3.35 5.14 0.80
C GLU A 78 3.76 4.49 2.12
N LEU A 79 3.86 3.15 2.14
CA LEU A 79 4.40 2.36 3.23
C LEU A 79 5.87 2.04 2.94
N THR A 80 6.75 2.44 3.84
CA THR A 80 8.21 2.29 3.71
C THR A 80 8.81 1.73 4.99
N ALA A 81 9.90 0.96 4.89
CA ALA A 81 10.71 0.64 6.06
C ALA A 81 11.53 1.88 6.47
N SER A 82 11.66 2.13 7.77
CA SER A 82 12.55 3.15 8.33
C SER A 82 13.90 2.55 8.74
N GLU A 83 14.88 3.42 9.00
CA GLU A 83 16.27 3.04 9.30
C GLU A 83 16.42 2.15 10.54
N ASP A 84 15.47 2.23 11.47
CA ASP A 84 15.41 1.45 12.71
C ASP A 84 14.62 0.14 12.59
N GLY A 85 14.24 -0.24 11.36
CA GLY A 85 13.46 -1.46 11.10
C GLY A 85 11.97 -1.34 11.41
N GLN A 86 11.48 -0.12 11.70
CA GLN A 86 10.05 0.19 11.79
C GLN A 86 9.45 0.41 10.40
N TYR A 87 8.14 0.65 10.33
CA TYR A 87 7.47 1.03 9.09
C TYR A 87 6.79 2.38 9.24
N ASP A 88 6.94 3.24 8.23
CA ASP A 88 6.25 4.51 8.12
C ASP A 88 5.25 4.45 6.97
N ASP A 89 4.01 4.80 7.29
CA ASP A 89 2.90 4.94 6.36
C ASP A 89 2.59 6.42 6.17
N LYS A 90 2.95 6.96 5.00
CA LYS A 90 2.88 8.39 4.70
C LYS A 90 1.66 8.68 3.85
N PHE A 91 0.88 9.68 4.23
CA PHE A 91 -0.35 10.06 3.55
C PHE A 91 -0.18 11.43 2.90
N TYR A 92 -0.62 11.59 1.66
CA TYR A 92 -0.41 12.80 0.88
C TYR A 92 -1.72 13.35 0.32
N THR A 93 -1.83 14.65 0.13
CA THR A 93 -2.92 15.26 -0.64
C THR A 93 -2.78 14.89 -2.11
N GLU A 94 -3.85 15.07 -2.89
CA GLU A 94 -3.81 14.89 -4.34
C GLU A 94 -2.79 15.80 -5.03
N ASP A 95 -2.50 16.99 -4.49
CA ASP A 95 -1.45 17.88 -4.99
C ASP A 95 -0.02 17.50 -4.53
N GLY A 96 0.15 16.34 -3.87
CA GLY A 96 1.46 15.82 -3.44
C GLY A 96 1.99 16.31 -2.09
N ASN A 97 1.23 17.12 -1.34
CA ASN A 97 1.65 17.60 -0.02
C ASN A 97 1.46 16.53 1.06
N LEU A 98 2.44 16.35 1.95
CA LEU A 98 2.29 15.44 3.10
C LEU A 98 1.16 15.89 4.03
N LEU A 99 0.25 14.97 4.38
CA LEU A 99 -0.79 15.13 5.38
C LEU A 99 -0.28 14.67 6.75
N GLY A 100 0.27 13.47 6.81
CA GLY A 100 0.76 12.88 8.05
C GLY A 100 1.47 11.55 7.84
N VAL A 101 2.07 11.07 8.93
CA VAL A 101 2.84 9.83 8.99
C VAL A 101 2.31 9.01 10.15
N VAL A 102 2.00 7.75 9.89
CA VAL A 102 1.69 6.74 10.90
C VAL A 102 2.90 5.81 10.99
N ARG A 103 3.53 5.74 12.17
CA ARG A 103 4.69 4.88 12.42
C ARG A 103 4.28 3.60 13.13
N TYR A 104 4.81 2.48 12.67
CA TYR A 104 4.56 1.15 13.21
C TYR A 104 5.81 0.54 13.82
N ASN A 105 5.66 0.02 15.03
CA ASN A 105 6.61 -0.90 15.62
C ASN A 105 5.99 -2.32 15.58
N GLY A 106 6.38 -3.09 14.58
CA GLY A 106 5.74 -4.36 14.26
C GLY A 106 4.27 -4.17 13.86
N LYS A 107 3.34 -4.76 14.62
CA LYS A 107 1.89 -4.61 14.39
C LYS A 107 1.27 -3.43 15.13
N ALA A 108 2.00 -2.81 16.05
CA ALA A 108 1.50 -1.72 16.87
C ALA A 108 1.76 -0.36 16.20
N ILE A 109 0.83 0.58 16.34
CA ILE A 109 1.06 1.97 15.96
C ILE A 109 1.84 2.66 17.08
N GLU A 110 3.08 3.02 16.80
CA GLU A 110 3.94 3.75 17.73
C GLU A 110 3.50 5.21 17.82
N SER A 111 3.41 5.90 16.67
CA SER A 111 3.11 7.33 16.64
C SER A 111 2.31 7.74 15.42
N VAL A 112 1.62 8.89 15.54
CA VAL A 112 1.00 9.59 14.42
C VAL A 112 1.45 11.03 14.46
N LYS A 113 1.93 11.54 13.33
CA LYS A 113 2.39 12.92 13.18
C LYS A 113 1.67 13.56 12.00
N CYS A 114 1.12 14.75 12.19
CA CYS A 114 0.56 15.54 11.10
C CYS A 114 1.60 16.54 10.60
N ALA A 115 1.62 16.78 9.29
CA ALA A 115 2.63 17.66 8.68
C ALA A 115 2.41 19.14 9.04
N LYS A 116 1.14 19.58 9.10
CA LYS A 116 0.76 21.00 9.31
C LYS A 116 0.20 21.29 10.70
N LYS A 117 -0.18 20.26 11.45
CA LYS A 117 -0.79 20.37 12.79
C LYS A 117 0.09 19.71 13.83
N LYS A 118 0.43 20.42 14.91
CA LYS A 118 1.04 19.82 16.09
C LYS A 118 -0.05 19.18 16.94
N LEU A 119 -0.03 17.86 17.05
CA LEU A 119 -0.96 17.11 17.90
C LEU A 119 -0.48 17.17 19.36
N ASN A 120 -1.42 17.31 20.29
CA ASN A 120 -1.14 17.00 21.70
C ASN A 120 -1.32 15.49 21.97
N ASP A 121 -0.90 15.04 23.15
CA ASP A 121 -0.90 13.60 23.51
C ASP A 121 -2.28 12.97 23.45
N LYS A 122 -3.33 13.71 23.84
CA LYS A 122 -4.72 13.23 23.80
C LYS A 122 -5.19 13.02 22.36
N GLU A 123 -4.94 14.00 21.49
CA GLU A 123 -5.28 13.89 20.06
C GLU A 123 -4.53 12.74 19.39
N ALA A 124 -3.21 12.65 19.62
CA ALA A 124 -2.40 11.59 19.03
C ALA A 124 -2.82 10.20 19.52
N LYS A 125 -3.21 10.06 20.79
CA LYS A 125 -3.77 8.80 21.33
C LYS A 125 -5.09 8.44 20.67
N GLU A 126 -6.03 9.39 20.56
CA GLU A 126 -7.34 9.16 19.95
C GLU A 126 -7.22 8.76 18.47
N ILE A 127 -6.35 9.42 17.71
CA ILE A 127 -6.11 9.10 16.30
C ILE A 127 -5.55 7.67 16.17
N ARG A 128 -4.57 7.28 16.99
CA ARG A 128 -4.01 5.91 17.00
C ARG A 128 -5.07 4.85 17.25
N GLU A 129 -5.87 5.02 18.30
CA GLU A 129 -6.91 4.06 18.69
C GLU A 129 -7.95 3.88 17.58
N LYS A 130 -8.45 4.98 17.01
CA LYS A 130 -9.42 4.95 15.91
C LYS A 130 -8.84 4.38 14.63
N PHE A 131 -7.57 4.69 14.32
CA PHE A 131 -6.91 4.15 13.12
C PHE A 131 -6.74 2.63 13.18
N ILE A 132 -6.46 2.08 14.37
CA ILE A 132 -6.42 0.62 14.57
C ILE A 132 -7.80 0.00 14.30
N GLN A 133 -8.88 0.58 14.83
CA GLN A 133 -10.24 0.09 14.58
C GLN A 133 -10.65 0.18 13.11
N LEU A 134 -10.13 1.17 12.40
CA LEU A 134 -10.36 1.36 10.98
C LEU A 134 -9.65 0.27 10.15
N LYS A 135 -8.37 0.00 10.43
CA LYS A 135 -7.61 -1.10 9.79
C LYS A 135 -8.27 -2.47 10.00
N LEU A 136 -8.81 -2.73 11.19
CA LEU A 136 -9.51 -4.00 11.50
C LEU A 136 -10.78 -4.21 10.67
N ARG A 137 -11.42 -3.13 10.20
CA ARG A 137 -12.63 -3.19 9.39
C ARG A 137 -12.36 -3.33 7.89
N GLN A 138 -11.09 -3.29 7.45
CA GLN A 138 -10.66 -3.36 6.04
C GLN A 138 -11.44 -2.38 5.13
N GLN A 139 -11.70 -1.17 5.64
CA GLN A 139 -12.35 -0.11 4.88
C GLN A 139 -11.28 0.75 4.19
N ASP A 140 -11.53 1.15 2.94
CA ASP A 140 -10.65 2.01 2.13
C ASP A 140 -10.69 3.49 2.57
N ASP A 141 -10.78 3.77 3.87
CA ASP A 141 -10.98 5.10 4.45
C ASP A 141 -9.78 5.63 5.26
N GLU A 142 -8.66 4.90 5.29
CA GLU A 142 -7.44 5.30 6.02
C GLU A 142 -6.95 6.70 5.63
N HIS A 143 -6.93 6.96 4.32
CA HIS A 143 -6.49 8.23 3.78
C HIS A 143 -7.40 9.38 4.21
N ASP A 144 -8.71 9.21 4.06
CA ASP A 144 -9.69 10.23 4.43
C ASP A 144 -9.70 10.48 5.94
N PHE A 145 -9.45 9.44 6.73
CA PHE A 145 -9.28 9.57 8.17
C PHE A 145 -8.08 10.45 8.53
N ILE A 146 -6.89 10.17 7.97
CA ILE A 146 -5.71 11.01 8.22
C ILE A 146 -5.92 12.43 7.70
N LYS A 147 -6.49 12.58 6.50
CA LYS A 147 -6.86 13.88 5.93
C LYS A 147 -7.78 14.68 6.84
N LYS A 148 -8.77 14.05 7.48
CA LYS A 148 -9.71 14.71 8.41
C LYS A 148 -9.03 15.19 9.69
N HIS A 149 -8.09 14.42 10.23
CA HIS A 149 -7.50 14.72 11.55
C HIS A 149 -6.21 15.56 11.46
N CYS A 150 -5.55 15.57 10.30
CA CYS A 150 -4.30 16.29 10.05
C CYS A 150 -4.43 17.56 9.21
N LYS A 151 -5.60 17.83 8.62
CA LYS A 151 -5.89 19.11 7.97
C LYS A 151 -5.96 20.27 8.96
#